data_AF-A0A7Y5DTG9-F1
#
_entry.id   AF-A0A7Y5DTG9-F1
#
_cell.length_a   1.000
_cell.length_b   1.000
_cell.length_c   1.000
_cell.angle_alpha   90.00
_cell.angle_beta   90.00
_cell.angle_gamma   90.00
#
_symmetry.space_group_name_H-M   'P 1'
#
loop_
_entity.id
_entity.type
_entity.pdbx_description
1 polymer ?
#
loop_
_entity_poly.entity_id
_entity_poly.type
_entity_poly.pdbx_seq_one_letter_code
_entity_poly.pdbx_strand_id
1 'polypeptide(L)'
;MDDAAVRKLALSHFWVAFAAFILACFMGEYQVLERSGLIPALDSPTVYFASVSTHGVLMGFVLTTFFIMGFGYYTATTSLKVPVWNPKLAWYGFWISLLGTAMAAVPLLTGKASVLYTFYLPIQAHVAFYFGAVLLVVGSWIWCGIMVVMFAQWKKNHPKQPVPLAMFATTANALLWLWTSVGVALEVLFQAIPLALGWIDTVDPGLARTLFAWTLHPIVYFWLIPA
;
A
#
# COMPACT_ATOMS: atom_id res chain seq x y z
N MET A 1 26.49 -12.81 -8.20
CA MET A 1 25.23 -12.48 -7.48
C MET A 1 24.13 -12.58 -8.51
N ASP A 2 23.03 -13.28 -8.24
CA ASP A 2 22.00 -13.53 -9.28
C ASP A 2 21.12 -12.28 -9.51
N ASP A 3 21.78 -11.25 -10.03
CA ASP A 3 21.27 -9.89 -10.25
C ASP A 3 19.97 -9.91 -11.07
N ALA A 4 19.85 -10.83 -12.02
CA ALA A 4 18.70 -10.93 -12.89
C ALA A 4 17.39 -11.23 -12.14
N ALA A 5 17.42 -12.09 -11.12
CA ALA A 5 16.22 -12.47 -10.37
C ALA A 5 15.72 -11.32 -9.48
N VAL A 6 16.63 -10.66 -8.77
CA VAL A 6 16.30 -9.51 -7.91
C VAL A 6 15.87 -8.32 -8.76
N ARG A 7 16.59 -8.05 -9.86
CA ARG A 7 16.24 -7.00 -10.81
C ARG A 7 14.84 -7.21 -11.39
N LYS A 8 14.50 -8.43 -11.79
CA LYS A 8 13.14 -8.75 -12.28
C LYS A 8 12.09 -8.47 -11.21
N LEU A 9 12.31 -8.92 -9.98
CA LEU A 9 11.38 -8.70 -8.87
C LEU A 9 11.19 -7.21 -8.56
N ALA A 10 12.28 -6.45 -8.43
CA ALA A 10 12.23 -5.01 -8.16
C ALA A 10 11.55 -4.24 -9.30
N LEU A 11 11.93 -4.52 -10.56
CA LEU A 11 11.31 -3.88 -11.72
C LEU A 11 9.83 -4.21 -11.85
N SER A 12 9.40 -5.44 -11.56
CA SER A 12 7.97 -5.78 -11.58
C SER A 12 7.16 -4.98 -10.55
N HIS A 13 7.71 -4.72 -9.37
CA HIS A 13 7.08 -3.83 -8.41
C HIS A 13 7.04 -2.39 -8.93
N PHE A 14 8.15 -1.88 -9.46
CA PHE A 14 8.22 -0.53 -10.01
C PHE A 14 7.27 -0.32 -11.19
N TRP A 15 7.08 -1.32 -12.06
CA TRP A 15 6.11 -1.23 -13.14
C TRP A 15 4.68 -1.00 -12.63
N VAL A 16 4.26 -1.72 -11.58
CA VAL A 16 2.94 -1.50 -10.97
C VAL A 16 2.86 -0.13 -10.32
N ALA A 17 3.91 0.25 -9.57
CA ALA A 17 3.98 1.52 -8.87
C ALA A 17 3.87 2.71 -9.83
N PHE A 18 4.70 2.75 -10.88
CA PHE A 18 4.71 3.84 -11.85
C PHE A 18 3.50 3.82 -12.79
N ALA A 19 2.92 2.65 -13.10
CA ALA A 19 1.64 2.60 -13.81
C ALA A 19 0.51 3.24 -12.98
N ALA A 20 0.45 2.94 -11.67
CA ALA A 20 -0.50 3.57 -10.76
C ALA A 20 -0.27 5.08 -10.65
N PHE A 21 0.98 5.52 -10.58
CA PHE A 21 1.34 6.94 -10.57
C PHE A 21 0.86 7.67 -11.82
N ILE A 22 1.13 7.14 -13.02
CA ILE A 22 0.71 7.74 -14.29
C ILE A 22 -0.81 7.89 -14.34
N LEU A 23 -1.56 6.85 -13.95
CA LEU A 23 -3.02 6.92 -13.89
C LEU A 23 -3.49 7.98 -12.88
N ALA A 24 -2.85 8.06 -11.72
CA ALA A 24 -3.18 9.06 -10.71
C ALA A 24 -2.87 10.49 -11.17
N CYS A 25 -1.82 10.72 -11.96
CA CYS A 25 -1.50 12.04 -12.51
C CYS A 25 -2.65 12.60 -13.35
N PHE A 26 -3.20 11.80 -14.29
CA PHE A 26 -4.36 12.23 -15.08
C PHE A 26 -5.59 12.56 -14.22
N MET A 27 -5.82 11.80 -13.15
CA MET A 27 -6.90 12.08 -12.19
C MET A 27 -6.64 13.38 -11.39
N GLY A 28 -5.39 13.64 -11.02
CA GLY A 28 -4.99 14.86 -10.33
C GLY A 28 -5.13 16.11 -11.21
N GLU A 29 -4.72 16.02 -12.48
CA GLU A 29 -4.94 17.08 -13.47
C GLU A 29 -6.44 17.36 -13.65
N TYR A 30 -7.26 16.32 -13.78
CA TYR A 30 -8.72 16.45 -13.83
C TYR A 30 -9.27 17.19 -12.61
N GLN A 31 -8.81 16.86 -11.39
CA GLN A 31 -9.27 17.51 -10.16
C GLN A 31 -8.98 19.01 -10.16
N VAL A 32 -7.80 19.42 -10.64
CA VAL A 32 -7.44 20.84 -10.77
C VAL A 32 -8.33 21.53 -11.80
N LEU A 33 -8.54 20.91 -12.95
CA LEU A 33 -9.39 21.47 -14.02
C LEU A 33 -10.84 21.63 -13.56
N GLU A 34 -11.44 20.62 -12.94
CA GLU A 34 -12.80 20.68 -12.41
C GLU A 34 -12.94 21.78 -11.34
N ARG A 35 -12.00 21.83 -10.37
CA ARG A 35 -12.02 22.83 -9.29
C ARG A 35 -11.67 24.24 -9.71
N SER A 36 -11.07 24.43 -10.88
CA SER A 36 -10.72 25.75 -11.39
C SER A 36 -11.95 26.60 -11.75
N GLY A 37 -13.09 25.96 -12.04
CA GLY A 37 -14.30 26.64 -12.55
C GLY A 37 -14.15 27.17 -14.00
N LEU A 38 -13.03 26.89 -14.67
CA LEU A 38 -12.75 27.40 -16.02
C LEU A 38 -13.52 26.65 -17.12
N ILE A 39 -13.89 25.39 -16.87
CA ILE A 39 -14.58 24.53 -17.85
C ILE A 39 -15.88 24.01 -17.22
N PRO A 40 -17.02 24.70 -17.39
CA PRO A 40 -18.30 24.31 -16.78
C PRO A 40 -18.76 22.90 -17.13
N ALA A 41 -18.37 22.38 -18.29
CA ALA A 41 -18.70 21.02 -18.73
C ALA A 41 -18.05 19.91 -17.88
N LEU A 42 -17.04 20.24 -17.06
CA LEU A 42 -16.37 19.30 -16.16
C LEU A 42 -16.97 19.28 -14.75
N ASP A 43 -17.87 20.22 -14.40
CA ASP A 43 -18.48 20.30 -13.07
C ASP A 43 -19.36 19.05 -12.81
N SER A 44 -18.84 18.14 -12.01
CA SER A 44 -19.50 16.89 -11.69
C SER A 44 -19.01 16.38 -10.33
N PRO A 45 -19.81 16.57 -9.27
CA PRO A 45 -19.45 16.07 -7.94
C PRO A 45 -19.20 14.56 -7.94
N THR A 46 -20.00 13.79 -8.67
CA THR A 46 -19.85 12.33 -8.75
C THR A 46 -18.51 11.93 -9.36
N VAL A 47 -18.12 12.52 -10.49
CA VAL A 47 -16.84 12.20 -11.15
C VAL A 47 -15.67 12.75 -10.34
N TYR A 48 -15.83 13.93 -9.72
CA TYR A 48 -14.82 14.50 -8.82
C TYR A 48 -14.51 13.59 -7.64
N PHE A 49 -15.52 13.11 -6.91
CA PHE A 49 -15.28 12.22 -5.76
C PHE A 49 -14.78 10.84 -6.18
N ALA A 50 -15.20 10.30 -7.33
CA ALA A 50 -14.61 9.08 -7.88
C ALA A 50 -13.12 9.28 -8.23
N SER A 51 -12.77 10.42 -8.84
CA SER A 51 -11.39 10.80 -9.19
C SER A 51 -10.53 10.98 -7.94
N VAL A 52 -10.94 11.79 -6.96
CA VAL A 52 -10.18 12.02 -5.71
C VAL A 52 -9.97 10.71 -4.94
N SER A 53 -11.00 9.86 -4.87
CA SER A 53 -10.90 8.56 -4.19
C SER A 53 -9.87 7.67 -4.87
N THR A 54 -9.98 7.53 -6.20
CA THR A 54 -9.07 6.69 -6.96
C THR A 54 -7.64 7.23 -6.95
N HIS A 55 -7.47 8.54 -7.16
CA HIS A 55 -6.17 9.22 -7.08
C HIS A 55 -5.49 8.99 -5.73
N GLY A 56 -6.21 9.25 -4.62
CA GLY A 56 -5.65 9.09 -3.28
C GLY A 56 -5.25 7.64 -2.98
N VAL A 57 -6.04 6.65 -3.43
CA VAL A 57 -5.70 5.23 -3.25
C VAL A 57 -4.50 4.83 -4.09
N LEU A 58 -4.45 5.24 -5.36
CA LEU A 58 -3.32 4.95 -6.25
C LEU A 58 -2.02 5.56 -5.73
N MET A 59 -2.06 6.81 -5.25
CA MET A 59 -0.87 7.51 -4.74
C MET A 59 -0.46 7.04 -3.35
N GLY A 60 -1.40 6.99 -2.40
CA GLY A 60 -1.10 6.75 -0.99
C GLY A 60 -0.88 5.28 -0.63
N PHE A 61 -1.47 4.35 -1.38
CA PHE A 61 -1.35 2.92 -1.10
C PHE A 61 -0.64 2.15 -2.22
N VAL A 62 -1.10 2.24 -3.46
CA VAL A 62 -0.58 1.37 -4.54
C VAL A 62 0.85 1.74 -4.91
N LEU A 63 1.08 2.99 -5.35
CA LEU A 63 2.39 3.52 -5.72
C LEU A 63 3.42 3.26 -4.62
N THR A 64 3.14 3.75 -3.41
CA THR A 64 4.06 3.69 -2.28
C THR A 64 4.36 2.25 -1.88
N THR A 65 3.35 1.39 -1.69
CA THR A 65 3.58 0.01 -1.24
C THR A 65 4.43 -0.77 -2.25
N PHE A 66 4.09 -0.71 -3.54
CA PHE A 66 4.89 -1.41 -4.56
C PHE A 66 6.29 -0.81 -4.68
N PHE A 67 6.43 0.51 -4.69
CA PHE A 67 7.75 1.15 -4.75
C PHE A 67 8.63 0.71 -3.58
N ILE A 68 8.11 0.80 -2.35
CA ILE A 68 8.86 0.46 -1.13
C ILE A 68 9.25 -1.03 -1.13
N MET A 69 8.36 -1.92 -1.53
CA MET A 69 8.68 -3.34 -1.62
C MET A 69 9.78 -3.63 -2.63
N GLY A 70 9.66 -3.09 -3.85
CA GLY A 70 10.65 -3.25 -4.93
C GLY A 70 12.01 -2.68 -4.55
N PHE A 71 12.01 -1.45 -4.03
CA PHE A 71 13.21 -0.77 -3.55
C PHE A 71 13.85 -1.53 -2.38
N GLY A 72 13.05 -2.04 -1.45
CA GLY A 72 13.50 -2.83 -0.31
C GLY A 72 14.27 -4.09 -0.71
N TYR A 73 13.79 -4.84 -1.71
CA TYR A 73 14.52 -6.01 -2.21
C TYR A 73 15.85 -5.64 -2.85
N TYR A 74 15.88 -4.56 -3.64
CA TYR A 74 17.12 -4.05 -4.22
C TYR A 74 18.11 -3.60 -3.13
N THR A 75 17.66 -2.76 -2.21
CA THR A 75 18.46 -2.23 -1.10
C THR A 75 18.97 -3.34 -0.19
N ALA A 76 18.15 -4.33 0.16
CA ALA A 76 18.55 -5.44 1.01
C ALA A 76 19.69 -6.25 0.37
N THR A 77 19.55 -6.62 -0.89
CA THR A 77 20.54 -7.48 -1.57
C THR A 77 21.84 -6.74 -1.90
N THR A 78 21.76 -5.48 -2.29
CA THR A 78 22.94 -4.65 -2.59
C THR A 78 23.72 -4.27 -1.35
N SER A 79 23.03 -3.92 -0.25
CA SER A 79 23.69 -3.55 1.00
C SER A 79 24.27 -4.75 1.75
N LEU A 80 23.53 -5.86 1.82
CA LEU A 80 23.97 -7.07 2.53
C LEU A 80 24.89 -7.96 1.68
N LYS A 81 24.92 -7.78 0.36
CA LYS A 81 25.66 -8.60 -0.63
C LYS A 81 25.27 -10.08 -0.58
N VAL A 82 23.99 -10.36 -0.33
CA VAL A 82 23.41 -11.71 -0.31
C VAL A 82 22.14 -11.73 -1.15
N PRO A 83 21.74 -12.88 -1.71
CA PRO A 83 20.47 -12.99 -2.43
C PRO A 83 19.27 -12.77 -1.51
N VAL A 84 18.10 -12.47 -2.09
CA VAL A 84 16.83 -12.46 -1.35
C VAL A 84 16.64 -13.82 -0.69
N TRP A 85 16.34 -13.82 0.62
CA TRP A 85 16.25 -15.05 1.42
C TRP A 85 15.30 -16.10 0.83
N ASN A 86 14.13 -15.67 0.34
CA ASN A 86 13.16 -16.56 -0.28
C ASN A 86 12.46 -15.88 -1.48
N PRO A 87 13.00 -16.03 -2.70
CA PRO A 87 12.43 -15.37 -3.89
C PRO A 87 11.02 -15.85 -4.24
N LYS A 88 10.68 -17.12 -4.00
CA LYS A 88 9.33 -17.65 -4.26
C LYS A 88 8.30 -16.97 -3.36
N LEU A 89 8.63 -16.82 -2.07
CA LEU A 89 7.79 -16.12 -1.12
C LEU A 89 7.67 -14.63 -1.45
N ALA A 90 8.74 -14.00 -1.93
CA ALA A 90 8.70 -12.62 -2.41
C ALA A 90 7.72 -12.43 -3.58
N TRP A 91 7.75 -13.33 -4.56
CA TRP A 91 6.78 -13.33 -5.66
C TRP A 91 5.35 -13.60 -5.20
N TYR A 92 5.17 -14.47 -4.21
CA TYR A 92 3.85 -14.70 -3.62
C TYR A 92 3.27 -13.43 -2.99
N GLY A 93 4.08 -12.68 -2.22
CA GLY A 93 3.70 -11.37 -1.68
C GLY A 93 3.32 -10.37 -2.79
N PHE A 94 4.13 -10.29 -3.84
CA PHE A 94 3.84 -9.46 -5.02
C PHE A 94 2.47 -9.79 -5.64
N TRP A 95 2.18 -11.07 -5.89
CA TRP A 95 0.92 -11.47 -6.54
C TRP A 95 -0.30 -11.24 -5.66
N ILE A 96 -0.19 -11.45 -4.34
CA ILE A 96 -1.27 -11.11 -3.40
C ILE A 96 -1.55 -9.62 -3.46
N SER A 97 -0.51 -8.77 -3.37
CA SER A 97 -0.70 -7.32 -3.42
C SER A 97 -1.27 -6.85 -4.75
N LEU A 98 -0.88 -7.49 -5.86
CA LEU A 98 -1.36 -7.15 -7.20
C LEU A 98 -2.82 -7.57 -7.39
N LEU A 99 -3.21 -8.76 -6.93
CA LEU A 99 -4.60 -9.21 -6.93
C LEU A 99 -5.48 -8.29 -6.08
N GLY A 100 -5.01 -7.88 -4.90
CA GLY A 100 -5.70 -6.91 -4.06
C GLY A 100 -5.92 -5.58 -4.78
N THR A 101 -4.88 -5.07 -5.42
CA THR A 101 -4.93 -3.84 -6.22
C THR A 101 -5.93 -3.94 -7.36
N ALA A 102 -5.87 -5.02 -8.15
CA ALA A 102 -6.80 -5.24 -9.26
C ALA A 102 -8.26 -5.36 -8.79
N MET A 103 -8.49 -6.02 -7.66
CA MET A 103 -9.82 -6.18 -7.08
C MET A 103 -10.38 -4.85 -6.56
N ALA A 104 -9.56 -3.99 -5.94
CA ALA A 104 -9.96 -2.66 -5.52
C ALA A 104 -10.14 -1.68 -6.69
N ALA A 105 -9.42 -1.87 -7.79
CA ALA A 105 -9.48 -0.99 -8.96
C ALA A 105 -10.88 -0.96 -9.61
N VAL A 106 -11.57 -2.11 -9.70
CA VAL A 106 -12.90 -2.19 -10.32
C VAL A 106 -13.93 -1.24 -9.66
N PRO A 107 -14.19 -1.30 -8.34
CA PRO A 107 -15.14 -0.40 -7.72
C PRO A 107 -14.67 1.06 -7.69
N LEU A 108 -13.36 1.32 -7.63
CA LEU A 108 -12.82 2.69 -7.73
C LEU A 108 -13.11 3.31 -9.10
N LEU A 109 -12.74 2.61 -10.17
CA LEU A 109 -12.93 3.07 -11.55
C LEU A 109 -14.39 3.15 -11.99
N THR A 110 -15.28 2.37 -11.36
CA THR A 110 -16.73 2.41 -11.62
C THR A 110 -17.49 3.35 -10.68
N GLY A 111 -16.78 4.12 -9.83
CA GLY A 111 -17.39 5.07 -8.88
C GLY A 111 -18.10 4.43 -7.69
N LYS A 112 -18.08 3.09 -7.57
CA LYS A 112 -18.67 2.32 -6.46
C LYS A 112 -17.81 2.30 -5.19
N ALA A 113 -16.66 2.97 -5.21
CA ALA A 113 -15.80 3.21 -4.05
C ALA A 113 -15.39 4.69 -3.95
N SER A 114 -16.35 5.59 -4.15
CA SER A 114 -16.16 7.05 -4.03
C SER A 114 -16.15 7.51 -2.56
N VAL A 115 -15.23 6.95 -1.77
CA VAL A 115 -15.17 7.11 -0.29
C VAL A 115 -13.88 7.76 0.21
N LEU A 116 -13.10 8.36 -0.70
CA LEU A 116 -11.74 8.84 -0.48
C LEU A 116 -10.77 7.70 -0.14
N TYR A 117 -9.48 8.01 -0.10
CA TYR A 117 -8.45 7.05 0.35
C TYR A 117 -8.52 6.75 1.86
N THR A 118 -9.30 7.51 2.63
CA THR A 118 -9.52 7.28 4.05
C THR A 118 -10.71 6.38 4.34
N PHE A 119 -11.64 6.21 3.38
CA PHE A 119 -12.81 5.33 3.49
C PHE A 119 -13.54 5.40 4.84
N TYR A 120 -13.67 6.61 5.38
CA TYR A 120 -14.23 6.82 6.72
C TYR A 120 -15.68 6.34 6.79
N LEU A 121 -15.91 5.36 7.65
CA LEU A 121 -17.25 4.89 8.00
C LEU A 121 -18.08 6.02 8.64
N PRO A 122 -19.43 6.03 8.45
CA PRO A 122 -20.27 4.98 7.86
C PRO A 122 -20.41 5.05 6.32
N ILE A 123 -19.64 5.88 5.62
CA ILE A 123 -19.70 5.91 4.14
C ILE A 123 -19.10 4.61 3.60
N GLN A 124 -19.94 3.81 2.93
CA GLN A 124 -19.55 2.48 2.45
C GLN A 124 -19.09 2.50 0.99
N ALA A 125 -18.06 1.72 0.71
CA ALA A 125 -17.68 1.31 -0.64
C ALA A 125 -18.19 -0.11 -0.93
N HIS A 126 -18.19 -0.49 -2.20
CA HIS A 126 -18.40 -1.87 -2.60
C HIS A 126 -17.39 -2.81 -1.91
N VAL A 127 -17.84 -3.96 -1.38
CA VAL A 127 -17.02 -4.85 -0.54
C VAL A 127 -15.69 -5.31 -1.17
N ALA A 128 -15.65 -5.45 -2.49
CA ALA A 128 -14.42 -5.78 -3.23
C ALA A 128 -13.28 -4.76 -2.99
N PHE A 129 -13.60 -3.48 -2.73
CA PHE A 129 -12.62 -2.46 -2.36
C PHE A 129 -11.91 -2.84 -1.04
N TYR A 130 -12.69 -3.20 -0.02
CA TYR A 130 -12.17 -3.56 1.31
C TYR A 130 -11.34 -4.83 1.28
N PHE A 131 -11.83 -5.88 0.59
CA PHE A 131 -11.00 -7.09 0.39
C PHE A 131 -9.72 -6.77 -0.38
N GLY A 132 -9.79 -5.86 -1.37
CA GLY A 132 -8.65 -5.49 -2.19
C GLY A 132 -7.58 -4.77 -1.38
N ALA A 133 -8.00 -3.83 -0.53
CA ALA A 133 -7.13 -3.16 0.43
C ALA A 133 -6.47 -4.14 1.41
N VAL A 134 -7.23 -5.08 1.98
CA VAL A 134 -6.69 -6.11 2.88
C VAL A 134 -5.62 -6.96 2.17
N LEU A 135 -5.89 -7.45 0.96
CA LEU A 135 -4.91 -8.23 0.22
C LEU A 135 -3.65 -7.41 -0.10
N LEU A 136 -3.77 -6.14 -0.48
CA LEU A 136 -2.61 -5.25 -0.66
C LEU A 136 -1.71 -5.22 0.58
N VAL A 137 -2.31 -4.99 1.76
CA VAL A 137 -1.62 -4.96 3.05
C VAL A 137 -1.02 -6.31 3.41
N VAL A 138 -1.78 -7.41 3.32
CA VAL A 138 -1.31 -8.76 3.65
C VAL A 138 -0.14 -9.18 2.76
N GLY A 139 -0.17 -8.86 1.46
CA GLY A 139 0.95 -9.12 0.56
C GLY A 139 2.23 -8.40 0.98
N SER A 140 2.11 -7.16 1.47
CA SER A 140 3.24 -6.39 1.99
C SER A 140 3.81 -6.90 3.32
N TRP A 141 3.01 -7.58 4.15
CA TRP A 141 3.53 -8.23 5.36
C TRP A 141 4.51 -9.36 5.06
N ILE A 142 4.32 -10.05 3.93
CA ILE A 142 5.28 -11.06 3.45
C ILE A 142 6.63 -10.39 3.15
N TRP A 143 6.62 -9.22 2.50
CA TRP A 143 7.83 -8.43 2.28
C TRP A 143 8.49 -8.04 3.61
N CYS A 144 7.71 -7.57 4.60
CA CYS A 144 8.26 -7.23 5.92
C CYS A 144 8.95 -8.42 6.59
N GLY A 145 8.33 -9.61 6.55
CA GLY A 145 8.92 -10.83 7.10
C GLY A 145 10.26 -11.17 6.44
N ILE A 146 10.35 -11.03 5.11
CA ILE A 146 11.62 -11.25 4.39
C ILE A 146 12.69 -10.25 4.84
N MET A 147 12.37 -8.96 4.99
CA MET A 147 13.32 -7.94 5.46
C MET A 147 13.86 -8.27 6.85
N VAL A 148 12.97 -8.64 7.80
CA VAL A 148 13.36 -9.02 9.17
C VAL A 148 14.26 -10.26 9.18
N VAL A 149 13.93 -11.29 8.39
CA VAL A 149 14.75 -12.51 8.31
C VAL A 149 16.13 -12.23 7.71
N MET A 150 16.19 -11.45 6.62
CA MET A 150 17.47 -11.07 6.01
C MET A 150 18.35 -10.27 6.97
N PHE A 151 17.77 -9.32 7.71
CA PHE A 151 18.47 -8.56 8.75
C PHE A 151 19.04 -9.50 9.82
N ALA A 152 18.20 -10.37 10.38
CA ALA A 152 18.58 -11.25 11.49
C ALA A 152 19.66 -12.27 11.07
N GLN A 153 19.51 -12.89 9.89
CA GLN A 153 20.50 -13.84 9.36
C GLN A 153 21.84 -13.17 9.10
N TRP A 154 21.83 -11.98 8.49
CA TRP A 154 23.07 -11.25 8.23
C TRP A 154 23.77 -10.86 9.52
N LYS A 155 23.04 -10.34 10.52
CA LYS A 155 23.61 -9.95 11.81
C LYS A 155 24.17 -11.15 12.59
N LYS A 156 23.50 -12.31 12.52
CA LYS A 156 24.01 -13.56 13.10
C LYS A 156 25.34 -13.99 12.48
N ASN A 157 25.49 -13.84 11.17
CA ASN A 157 26.72 -14.19 10.45
C ASN A 157 27.83 -13.14 10.60
N HIS A 158 27.52 -11.93 11.06
CA HIS A 158 28.46 -10.82 11.24
C HIS A 158 28.32 -10.20 12.65
N PRO A 159 28.58 -10.96 13.73
CA PRO A 159 28.23 -10.55 15.10
C PRO A 159 28.91 -9.25 15.54
N LYS A 160 30.16 -9.03 15.12
CA LYS A 160 30.96 -7.85 15.47
C LYS A 160 30.75 -6.65 14.53
N GLN A 161 29.96 -6.79 13.46
CA GLN A 161 29.74 -5.73 12.49
C GLN A 161 28.37 -5.10 12.69
N PRO A 162 28.24 -3.76 12.62
CA PRO A 162 26.93 -3.13 12.53
C PRO A 162 26.25 -3.54 11.21
N VAL A 163 24.92 -3.67 11.22
CA VAL A 163 24.17 -3.91 9.98
C VAL A 163 24.30 -2.67 9.08
N PRO A 164 24.53 -2.82 7.76
CA PRO A 164 24.58 -1.69 6.84
C PRO A 164 23.36 -0.78 7.00
N LEU A 165 23.60 0.53 7.02
CA LEU A 165 22.58 1.55 7.31
C LEU A 165 21.33 1.39 6.44
N ALA A 166 21.49 1.12 5.15
CA ALA A 166 20.39 0.97 4.22
C ALA A 166 19.48 -0.24 4.58
N MET A 167 20.05 -1.37 4.97
CA MET A 167 19.26 -2.52 5.46
C MET A 167 18.62 -2.22 6.81
N PHE A 168 19.34 -1.54 7.71
CA PHE A 168 18.78 -1.14 9.01
C PHE A 168 17.54 -0.26 8.81
N ALA A 169 17.62 0.79 8.00
CA ALA A 169 16.50 1.67 7.68
C ALA A 169 15.35 0.91 7.00
N THR A 170 15.66 0.04 6.03
CA THR A 170 14.65 -0.80 5.34
C THR A 170 13.90 -1.71 6.32
N THR A 171 14.62 -2.32 7.26
CA THR A 171 14.01 -3.22 8.27
C THR A 171 13.23 -2.44 9.31
N ALA A 172 13.74 -1.28 9.75
CA ALA A 172 13.00 -0.38 10.64
C ALA A 172 11.69 0.09 9.98
N ASN A 173 11.74 0.41 8.67
CA ASN A 173 10.55 0.76 7.91
C ASN A 173 9.54 -0.40 7.83
N ALA A 174 10.02 -1.62 7.61
CA ALA A 174 9.18 -2.82 7.62
C ALA A 174 8.52 -3.08 8.98
N LEU A 175 9.24 -2.87 10.08
CA LEU A 175 8.70 -3.02 11.44
C LEU A 175 7.67 -1.93 11.76
N LEU A 176 7.94 -0.69 11.37
CA LEU A 176 6.97 0.41 11.46
C LEU A 176 5.69 0.05 10.70
N TRP A 177 5.83 -0.45 9.47
CA TRP A 177 4.69 -0.85 8.65
C TRP A 177 3.89 -1.99 9.28
N LEU A 178 4.55 -3.03 9.78
CA LEU A 178 3.90 -4.13 10.49
C LEU A 178 3.10 -3.63 11.70
N TRP A 179 3.64 -2.67 12.46
CA TRP A 179 2.93 -2.11 13.60
C TRP A 179 1.74 -1.25 13.18
N THR A 180 1.96 -0.30 12.28
CA THR A 180 0.96 0.72 11.94
C THR A 180 -0.19 0.16 11.11
N SER A 181 0.06 -0.81 10.22
CA SER A 181 -0.97 -1.41 9.37
C SER A 181 -1.95 -2.32 10.11
N VAL A 182 -1.70 -2.64 11.39
CA VAL A 182 -2.67 -3.33 12.25
C VAL A 182 -3.94 -2.50 12.42
N GLY A 183 -3.82 -1.18 12.58
CA GLY A 183 -4.98 -0.29 12.77
C GLY A 183 -6.01 -0.43 11.65
N VAL A 184 -5.60 -0.18 10.41
CA VAL A 184 -6.45 -0.31 9.22
C VAL A 184 -6.89 -1.76 8.98
N ALA A 185 -6.06 -2.76 9.29
CA ALA A 185 -6.46 -4.16 9.16
C ALA A 185 -7.62 -4.49 10.13
N LEU A 186 -7.54 -4.02 11.37
CA LEU A 186 -8.61 -4.20 12.36
C LEU A 186 -9.89 -3.47 11.95
N GLU A 187 -9.78 -2.20 11.56
CA GLU A 187 -10.93 -1.42 11.07
C GLU A 187 -11.62 -2.14 9.91
N VAL A 188 -10.86 -2.56 8.90
CA VAL A 188 -11.44 -3.15 7.69
C VAL A 188 -12.04 -4.52 7.97
N LEU A 189 -11.34 -5.39 8.71
CA LEU A 189 -11.79 -6.76 8.98
C LEU A 189 -12.98 -6.82 9.94
N PHE A 190 -13.01 -5.97 10.97
CA PHE A 190 -14.02 -6.04 12.03
C PHE A 190 -15.12 -4.98 11.92
N GLN A 191 -14.96 -3.95 11.09
CA GLN A 191 -16.00 -2.93 10.87
C GLN A 191 -16.40 -2.82 9.40
N ALA A 192 -15.47 -2.49 8.49
CA ALA A 192 -15.84 -2.16 7.12
C ALA A 192 -16.41 -3.35 6.32
N ILE A 193 -15.78 -4.53 6.41
CA ILE A 193 -16.26 -5.74 5.72
C ILE A 193 -17.59 -6.23 6.29
N PRO A 194 -17.74 -6.42 7.62
CA PRO A 194 -19.03 -6.82 8.20
C PRO A 194 -20.16 -5.86 7.84
N LEU A 195 -19.89 -4.55 7.87
CA LEU A 195 -20.86 -3.53 7.53
C LEU A 195 -21.23 -3.57 6.03
N ALA A 196 -20.25 -3.66 5.13
CA ALA A 196 -20.48 -3.72 3.68
C ALA A 196 -21.15 -5.02 3.21
N LEU A 197 -21.04 -6.10 3.99
CA LEU A 197 -21.76 -7.37 3.76
C LEU A 197 -23.15 -7.41 4.40
N GLY A 198 -23.52 -6.41 5.19
CA GLY A 198 -24.79 -6.37 5.93
C GLY A 198 -24.83 -7.38 7.09
N TRP A 199 -23.69 -7.80 7.64
CA TRP A 199 -23.63 -8.64 8.85
C TRP A 199 -23.90 -7.84 10.13
N ILE A 200 -23.67 -6.54 10.08
CA ILE A 200 -23.98 -5.58 11.13
C ILE A 200 -24.64 -4.35 10.50
N ASP A 201 -25.54 -3.71 11.22
CA ASP A 201 -26.30 -2.55 10.71
C ASP A 201 -25.59 -1.22 10.96
N THR A 202 -24.75 -1.15 12.00
CA THR A 202 -24.07 0.08 12.42
C THR A 202 -22.65 -0.21 12.91
N VAL A 203 -21.84 0.84 12.93
CA VAL A 203 -20.46 0.85 13.46
C VAL A 203 -20.27 2.12 14.27
N ASP A 204 -19.34 2.10 15.23
CA ASP A 204 -18.86 3.31 15.89
C ASP A 204 -17.87 4.05 14.97
N PRO A 205 -18.22 5.24 14.43
CA PRO A 205 -17.33 5.99 13.54
C PRO A 205 -16.09 6.57 14.25
N GLY A 206 -16.20 6.83 15.56
CA GLY A 206 -15.09 7.29 16.39
C GLY A 206 -14.03 6.21 16.57
N LEU A 207 -14.47 4.97 16.83
CA LEU A 207 -13.59 3.81 16.87
C LEU A 207 -12.94 3.55 15.50
N ALA A 208 -13.71 3.58 14.42
CA ALA A 208 -13.18 3.37 13.06
C ALA A 208 -12.07 4.37 12.73
N ARG A 209 -12.30 5.67 12.99
CA ARG A 209 -11.28 6.71 12.79
C ARG A 209 -10.09 6.57 13.72
N THR A 210 -10.28 6.06 14.94
CA THR A 210 -9.16 5.81 15.88
C THR A 210 -8.27 4.67 15.38
N LEU A 211 -8.88 3.58 14.91
CA LEU A 211 -8.16 2.46 14.29
C LEU A 211 -7.47 2.90 13.00
N PHE A 212 -8.15 3.67 12.14
CA PHE A 212 -7.54 4.23 10.94
C PHE A 212 -6.39 5.18 11.27
N ALA A 213 -6.52 6.04 12.28
CA ALA A 213 -5.50 7.02 12.68
C ALA A 213 -4.20 6.36 13.16
N TRP A 214 -4.29 5.18 13.80
CA TRP A 214 -3.13 4.36 14.13
C TRP A 214 -2.33 3.98 12.86
N THR A 215 -2.98 3.85 11.72
CA THR A 215 -2.31 3.69 10.42
C THR A 215 -1.97 5.02 9.74
N LEU A 216 -2.91 5.98 9.74
CA LEU A 216 -2.86 7.19 8.92
C LEU A 216 -1.69 8.13 9.23
N HIS A 217 -1.34 8.31 10.51
CA HIS A 217 -0.18 9.14 10.82
C HIS A 217 1.12 8.39 10.51
N PRO A 218 1.34 7.14 10.96
CA PRO A 218 2.65 6.53 10.76
C PRO A 218 2.92 6.02 9.34
N ILE A 219 1.88 5.80 8.53
CA ILE A 219 2.04 5.41 7.12
C ILE A 219 2.82 6.46 6.30
N VAL A 220 2.77 7.74 6.68
CA VAL A 220 3.53 8.77 5.95
C VAL A 220 5.04 8.65 6.19
N TYR A 221 5.47 8.15 7.35
CA TYR A 221 6.88 7.82 7.57
C TYR A 221 7.27 6.54 6.83
N PHE A 222 6.31 5.60 6.67
CA PHE A 222 6.52 4.43 5.83
C PHE A 222 6.83 4.82 4.38
N TRP A 223 6.14 5.84 3.86
CA TRP A 223 6.43 6.44 2.55
C TRP A 223 7.76 7.17 2.51
N LEU A 224 8.10 7.89 3.59
CA LEU A 224 9.24 8.80 3.63
C LEU A 224 10.59 8.10 3.77
N ILE A 225 10.71 7.06 4.60
CA ILE A 225 12.01 6.44 4.92
C ILE A 225 12.78 5.96 3.68
N PRO A 226 12.12 5.45 2.61
CA PRO A 226 12.81 5.04 1.38
C PRO A 226 13.14 6.16 0.39
N ALA A 227 12.69 7.39 0.61
CA ALA A 227 12.96 8.56 -0.25
C ALA A 227 14.34 9.17 0.03
#